data_AF-A0A1L9Q181-F1
#
_entry.id   AF-A0A1L9Q181-F1
#
_cell.length_a   1.000
_cell.length_b   1.000
_cell.length_c   1.000
_cell.angle_alpha   90.00
_cell.angle_beta   90.00
_cell.angle_gamma   90.00
#
_symmetry.space_group_name_H-M   'P 1'
#
loop_
_entity.id
_entity.type
_entity.pdbx_description
1 polymer ?
#
loop_
_entity_poly.entity_id
_entity_poly.type
_entity_poly.pdbx_seq_one_letter_code
_entity_poly.pdbx_strand_id
1 'polypeptide(L)'
;MAEDVKAPDIPDGGKNTPNIDNHSESENATEVLVGPEGGSKDEDANGSAHKIPRSSPSVFEVRKSLAVTTRRLRQLLRNSAGQDCILASIEYLAHALHYLAASPYLIKLRNALTSLIYRRKGRNTQTAPNRLAWDFEEHSTLLNLSILFSNARYTLRLLGLFNIWTEVPGLFQSPVRDRLIRCIDVAQIFTITIYQLLENIGNLASNRVLSSRVIGSKVKMERVYIWSARALFLHFALEIMKLIREAQIARLARAGSKEEDLTLAQFDGDALGQDWVKRLWASSIWGLLCLYWSYGQAVPLVEETSGGFSFLADFFMFRDAWVQTRQYNLM
;
A
#
# COMPACT_ATOMS: atom_id res chain seq x y z
N MET A 1 6.35 29.26 -59.13
CA MET A 1 7.35 28.21 -59.43
C MET A 1 7.31 27.25 -58.24
N ALA A 2 6.38 26.31 -58.08
CA ALA A 2 5.78 25.32 -58.99
C ALA A 2 6.81 24.36 -59.59
N GLU A 3 6.93 23.18 -58.96
CA GLU A 3 7.45 21.85 -59.39
C GLU A 3 7.57 21.03 -58.08
N ASP A 4 6.80 20.00 -57.71
CA ASP A 4 6.10 18.88 -58.38
C ASP A 4 7.00 17.69 -58.76
N VAL A 5 7.33 16.80 -57.80
CA VAL A 5 7.87 15.43 -58.02
C VAL A 5 7.57 14.57 -56.77
N LYS A 6 6.51 13.75 -56.77
CA LYS A 6 6.42 12.31 -57.15
C LYS A 6 6.81 11.30 -56.05
N ALA A 7 5.80 10.57 -55.57
CA ALA A 7 5.92 9.35 -54.76
C ALA A 7 6.18 8.10 -55.63
N PRO A 8 6.63 6.99 -55.02
CA PRO A 8 6.24 5.67 -55.53
C PRO A 8 5.85 4.66 -54.43
N ASP A 9 4.67 4.07 -54.66
CA ASP A 9 4.29 2.66 -54.64
C ASP A 9 4.64 1.70 -53.50
N ILE A 10 3.54 1.19 -52.94
CA ILE A 10 3.33 -0.01 -52.12
C ILE A 10 3.32 -1.25 -53.04
N PRO A 11 3.88 -2.40 -52.60
CA PRO A 11 3.40 -3.70 -53.03
C PRO A 11 2.64 -4.43 -51.93
N ASP A 12 1.53 -4.99 -52.38
CA ASP A 12 0.52 -5.79 -51.72
C ASP A 12 0.98 -7.25 -51.50
N GLY A 13 0.30 -7.97 -50.61
CA GLY A 13 0.25 -9.44 -50.66
C GLY A 13 0.88 -10.20 -49.49
N GLY A 14 0.04 -10.78 -48.63
CA GLY A 14 0.47 -11.80 -47.67
C GLY A 14 -0.54 -12.20 -46.60
N LYS A 15 -1.76 -12.60 -47.00
CA LYS A 15 -2.71 -13.30 -46.12
C LYS A 15 -2.14 -14.69 -45.78
N ASN A 16 -2.03 -15.03 -44.50
CA ASN A 16 -1.96 -16.42 -44.04
C ASN A 16 -2.69 -16.55 -42.68
N THR A 17 -3.82 -17.24 -42.74
CA THR A 17 -4.62 -17.77 -41.64
C THR A 17 -3.99 -19.05 -41.06
N PRO A 18 -4.17 -19.35 -39.76
CA PRO A 18 -4.12 -20.73 -39.29
C PRO A 18 -5.53 -21.27 -39.03
N ASN A 19 -5.73 -22.44 -39.61
CA ASN A 19 -6.85 -23.36 -39.52
C ASN A 19 -7.11 -23.78 -38.06
N ILE A 20 -8.37 -23.78 -37.62
CA ILE A 20 -8.83 -24.44 -36.38
C ILE A 20 -9.62 -25.66 -36.83
N ASP A 21 -8.99 -26.83 -36.76
CA ASP A 21 -9.66 -28.12 -36.91
C ASP A 21 -10.15 -28.60 -35.54
N ASN A 22 -11.46 -28.86 -35.48
CA ASN A 22 -12.11 -29.68 -34.46
C ASN A 22 -11.98 -31.16 -34.85
N HIS A 23 -11.70 -32.02 -33.88
CA HIS A 23 -12.31 -33.36 -33.69
C HIS A 23 -11.84 -33.87 -32.32
N SER A 24 -12.72 -34.02 -31.32
CA SER A 24 -13.68 -35.12 -31.11
C SER A 24 -13.00 -36.46 -30.87
N GLU A 25 -13.08 -36.94 -29.63
CA GLU A 25 -13.53 -38.29 -29.25
C GLU A 25 -13.51 -38.33 -27.71
N SER A 26 -14.67 -38.54 -27.06
CA SER A 26 -15.20 -39.86 -26.68
C SER A 26 -14.58 -40.30 -25.35
N GLU A 27 -15.25 -40.78 -24.31
CA GLU A 27 -16.58 -41.36 -24.14
C GLU A 27 -16.72 -41.67 -22.63
N ASN A 28 -17.96 -41.75 -22.12
CA ASN A 28 -18.48 -42.72 -21.13
C ASN A 28 -17.72 -43.02 -19.81
N ALA A 29 -18.34 -43.41 -18.69
CA ALA A 29 -19.70 -43.66 -18.23
C ALA A 29 -19.54 -43.84 -16.70
N THR A 30 -20.38 -43.22 -15.86
CA THR A 30 -21.61 -43.78 -15.28
C THR A 30 -21.40 -44.99 -14.37
N GLU A 31 -21.81 -44.79 -13.11
CA GLU A 31 -22.32 -45.77 -12.13
C GLU A 31 -21.44 -46.95 -11.70
N VAL A 32 -21.35 -47.19 -10.39
CA VAL A 32 -22.21 -48.18 -9.71
C VAL A 32 -22.16 -47.93 -8.19
N LEU A 33 -23.35 -47.88 -7.61
CA LEU A 33 -23.65 -47.77 -6.19
C LEU A 33 -24.43 -49.04 -5.83
N VAL A 34 -23.88 -49.92 -4.98
CA VAL A 34 -24.63 -51.05 -4.41
C VAL A 34 -24.20 -51.27 -2.95
N GLY A 35 -25.10 -50.93 -2.03
CA GLY A 35 -25.83 -51.93 -1.22
C GLY A 35 -25.08 -52.74 -0.16
N PRO A 36 -25.46 -52.63 1.14
CA PRO A 36 -24.84 -53.32 2.27
C PRO A 36 -25.67 -54.50 2.82
N GLU A 37 -25.04 -55.60 3.24
CA GLU A 37 -25.51 -56.61 4.22
C GLU A 37 -24.24 -57.40 4.65
N GLY A 38 -23.96 -57.88 5.86
CA GLY A 38 -24.64 -58.03 7.14
C GLY A 38 -23.90 -59.14 7.91
N GLY A 39 -23.72 -59.02 9.24
CA GLY A 39 -23.58 -60.20 10.13
C GLY A 39 -22.24 -60.52 10.82
N SER A 40 -22.17 -60.11 12.10
CA SER A 40 -21.78 -60.89 13.31
C SER A 40 -20.37 -61.48 13.55
N LYS A 41 -19.84 -61.05 14.71
CA LYS A 41 -19.19 -61.81 15.82
C LYS A 41 -17.68 -62.03 15.86
N ASP A 42 -17.11 -61.31 16.84
CA ASP A 42 -16.29 -61.75 17.97
C ASP A 42 -14.78 -62.06 17.82
N GLU A 43 -14.07 -61.46 18.78
CA GLU A 43 -12.83 -61.85 19.46
C GLU A 43 -11.44 -61.49 18.87
N ASP A 44 -10.86 -60.47 19.53
CA ASP A 44 -9.53 -60.46 20.14
C ASP A 44 -8.29 -60.79 19.32
N ALA A 45 -7.50 -59.76 18.99
CA ALA A 45 -6.04 -59.77 19.21
C ALA A 45 -5.43 -58.37 19.03
N ASN A 46 -5.15 -57.72 20.16
CA ASN A 46 -3.92 -57.01 20.47
C ASN A 46 -3.02 -56.58 19.27
N GLY A 47 -3.30 -55.40 18.71
CA GLY A 47 -2.40 -54.69 17.80
C GLY A 47 -2.08 -53.31 18.38
N SER A 48 -0.85 -53.13 18.85
CA SER A 48 -0.31 -51.88 19.40
C SER A 48 -0.49 -50.72 18.41
N ALA A 49 -1.58 -49.97 18.58
CA ALA A 49 -1.79 -48.72 17.89
C ALA A 49 -0.82 -47.69 18.47
N HIS A 50 0.27 -47.46 17.75
CA HIS A 50 1.13 -46.30 17.89
C HIS A 50 0.23 -45.06 17.99
N LYS A 51 0.08 -44.51 19.20
CA LYS A 51 -0.65 -43.25 19.42
C LYS A 51 0.09 -42.16 18.67
N ILE A 52 -0.33 -41.88 17.43
CA ILE A 52 -0.01 -40.64 16.76
C ILE A 52 -0.52 -39.54 17.69
N PRO A 53 0.34 -38.65 18.21
CA PRO A 53 -0.13 -37.58 19.06
C PRO A 53 -1.05 -36.70 18.20
N ARG A 54 -2.34 -36.71 18.56
CA ARG A 54 -3.33 -35.76 18.03
C ARG A 54 -2.80 -34.36 18.36
N SER A 55 -2.10 -33.74 17.41
CA SER A 55 -1.75 -32.33 17.48
C SER A 55 -3.03 -31.55 17.71
N SER A 56 -3.08 -30.72 18.76
CA SER A 56 -4.29 -29.98 19.08
C SER A 56 -4.73 -29.18 17.85
N PRO A 57 -6.02 -29.17 17.51
CA PRO A 57 -6.54 -28.47 16.33
C PRO A 57 -6.14 -26.99 16.31
N SER A 58 -5.92 -26.39 17.49
CA SER A 58 -5.42 -25.02 17.64
C SER A 58 -4.02 -24.78 17.08
N VAL A 59 -3.08 -25.73 17.26
CA VAL A 59 -1.69 -25.56 16.76
C VAL A 59 -1.64 -25.71 15.25
N PHE A 60 -2.45 -26.61 14.69
CA PHE A 60 -2.57 -26.79 13.25
C PHE A 60 -3.18 -25.56 12.57
N GLU A 61 -4.27 -25.00 13.13
CA GLU A 61 -4.88 -23.78 12.61
C GLU A 61 -3.95 -22.56 12.72
N VAL A 62 -3.19 -22.43 13.82
CA VAL A 62 -2.17 -21.38 13.94
C VAL A 62 -1.06 -21.55 12.90
N ARG A 63 -0.57 -22.77 12.68
CA ARG A 63 0.45 -23.06 11.66
C ARG A 63 -0.06 -22.80 10.24
N LYS A 64 -1.30 -23.18 9.95
CA LYS A 64 -1.96 -22.93 8.66
C LYS A 64 -2.14 -21.43 8.44
N SER A 65 -2.62 -20.71 9.44
CA SER A 65 -2.75 -19.25 9.41
C SER A 65 -1.40 -18.56 9.20
N LEU A 66 -0.35 -19.00 9.89
CA LEU A 66 1.01 -18.49 9.73
C LEU A 66 1.52 -18.76 8.31
N ALA A 67 1.37 -19.98 7.79
CA ALA A 67 1.81 -20.34 6.44
C ALA A 67 1.11 -19.52 5.36
N VAL A 68 -0.21 -19.32 5.48
CA VAL A 68 -0.99 -18.46 4.59
C VAL A 68 -0.49 -17.01 4.67
N THR A 69 -0.26 -16.50 5.88
CA THR A 69 0.23 -15.13 6.10
C THR A 69 1.63 -14.94 5.51
N THR A 70 2.56 -15.88 5.75
CA THR A 70 3.92 -15.84 5.19
C THR A 70 3.90 -15.89 3.67
N ARG A 71 3.03 -16.69 3.05
CA ARG A 71 2.88 -16.74 1.59
C ARG A 71 2.37 -15.40 1.04
N ARG A 72 1.37 -14.81 1.68
CA ARG A 72 0.84 -13.49 1.27
C ARG A 72 1.87 -12.38 1.42
N LEU A 73 2.63 -12.40 2.51
CA LEU A 73 3.72 -11.45 2.72
C LEU A 73 4.79 -11.58 1.63
N ARG A 74 5.17 -12.81 1.27
CA ARG A 74 6.10 -13.06 0.17
C ARG A 74 5.56 -12.51 -1.17
N GLN A 75 4.26 -12.62 -1.42
CA GLN A 75 3.64 -12.08 -2.63
C GLN A 75 3.68 -10.55 -2.67
N LEU A 76 3.37 -9.89 -1.56
CA LEU A 76 3.47 -8.43 -1.46
C LEU A 76 4.90 -7.94 -1.65
N LEU A 77 5.86 -8.62 -1.06
CA LEU A 77 7.28 -8.30 -1.17
C LEU A 77 7.85 -8.55 -2.58
N ARG A 78 7.10 -9.18 -3.50
CA ARG A 78 7.55 -9.42 -4.86
C ARG A 78 7.45 -8.18 -5.76
N ASN A 79 6.52 -7.27 -5.46
CA ASN A 79 6.31 -6.04 -6.22
C ASN A 79 6.90 -4.86 -5.45
N SER A 80 7.54 -3.91 -6.15
CA SER A 80 8.10 -2.69 -5.54
C SER A 80 7.03 -1.87 -4.83
N ALA A 81 5.82 -1.78 -5.41
CA ALA A 81 4.68 -1.09 -4.77
C ALA A 81 4.23 -1.80 -3.48
N GLY A 82 4.23 -3.13 -3.46
CA GLY A 82 3.87 -3.91 -2.27
C GLY A 82 4.94 -3.84 -1.17
N GLN A 83 6.22 -3.80 -1.56
CA GLN A 83 7.32 -3.54 -0.64
C GLN A 83 7.17 -2.17 0.02
N ASP A 84 7.02 -1.10 -0.76
CA ASP A 84 6.89 0.25 -0.23
C ASP A 84 5.69 0.37 0.72
N CYS A 85 4.54 -0.21 0.37
CA CYS A 85 3.34 -0.22 1.18
C CYS A 85 3.53 -0.91 2.55
N ILE A 86 4.21 -2.07 2.58
CA ILE A 86 4.51 -2.77 3.85
C ILE A 86 5.46 -1.93 4.69
N LEU A 87 6.52 -1.38 4.09
CA LEU A 87 7.49 -0.58 4.80
C LEU A 87 6.81 0.66 5.40
N ALA A 88 5.94 1.33 4.64
CA ALA A 88 5.14 2.47 5.09
C ALA A 88 4.26 2.10 6.28
N SER A 89 3.54 0.98 6.16
CA SER A 89 2.63 0.52 7.20
C SER A 89 3.37 0.23 8.51
N ILE A 90 4.54 -0.41 8.44
CA ILE A 90 5.37 -0.69 9.62
C ILE A 90 5.92 0.61 10.22
N GLU A 91 6.43 1.52 9.40
CA GLU A 91 6.92 2.84 9.81
C GLU A 91 5.85 3.62 10.59
N TYR A 92 4.67 3.77 9.98
CA TYR A 92 3.57 4.56 10.51
C TYR A 92 2.94 3.93 11.76
N LEU A 93 2.76 2.61 11.78
CA LEU A 93 2.29 1.91 12.98
C LEU A 93 3.31 1.98 14.12
N ALA A 94 4.59 1.81 13.84
CA ALA A 94 5.63 1.91 14.87
C ALA A 94 5.67 3.31 15.49
N HIS A 95 5.55 4.35 14.65
CA HIS A 95 5.45 5.74 15.10
C HIS A 95 4.19 5.97 15.93
N ALA A 96 3.01 5.59 15.43
CA ALA A 96 1.75 5.76 16.14
C ALA A 96 1.75 5.00 17.47
N LEU A 97 2.28 3.77 17.49
CA LEU A 97 2.34 2.95 18.69
C LEU A 97 3.33 3.49 19.71
N HIS A 98 4.45 4.09 19.29
CA HIS A 98 5.38 4.78 20.19
C HIS A 98 4.66 5.87 20.99
N TYR A 99 3.99 6.81 20.30
CA TYR A 99 3.27 7.90 20.95
C TYR A 99 2.03 7.41 21.73
N LEU A 100 1.34 6.39 21.22
CA LEU A 100 0.22 5.78 21.95
C LEU A 100 0.68 5.07 23.23
N ALA A 101 1.85 4.41 23.21
CA ALA A 101 2.44 3.78 24.39
C ALA A 101 2.98 4.80 25.41
N ALA A 102 3.44 5.96 24.94
CA ALA A 102 3.79 7.10 25.77
C ALA A 102 2.56 7.85 26.33
N SER A 103 1.37 7.62 25.76
CA SER A 103 0.15 8.30 26.15
C SER A 103 -0.28 7.99 27.59
N PRO A 104 -0.62 9.01 28.41
CA PRO A 104 -1.05 8.81 29.79
C PRO A 104 -2.33 7.97 29.91
N TYR A 105 -3.19 7.98 28.89
CA TYR A 105 -4.44 7.22 28.87
C TYR A 105 -4.18 5.72 28.70
N LEU A 106 -3.27 5.33 27.80
CA LEU A 106 -2.94 3.93 27.59
C LEU A 106 -2.17 3.36 28.78
N ILE A 107 -1.32 4.16 29.42
CA ILE A 107 -0.63 3.78 30.66
C ILE A 107 -1.66 3.51 31.76
N LYS A 108 -2.66 4.38 31.94
CA LYS A 108 -3.76 4.17 32.90
C LYS A 108 -4.55 2.91 32.59
N LEU A 109 -4.90 2.68 31.33
CA LEU A 109 -5.63 1.49 30.89
C LEU A 109 -4.80 0.21 31.10
N ARG A 110 -3.52 0.22 30.73
CA ARG A 110 -2.59 -0.90 30.95
C ARG A 110 -2.49 -1.21 32.43
N ASN A 111 -2.31 -0.21 33.26
CA ASN A 111 -2.22 -0.38 34.71
C ASN A 111 -3.54 -0.92 35.27
N ALA A 112 -4.69 -0.44 34.79
CA ALA A 112 -6.01 -0.96 35.18
C ALA A 112 -6.20 -2.43 34.77
N LEU A 113 -5.92 -2.80 33.52
CA LEU A 113 -6.00 -4.18 33.03
C LEU A 113 -5.03 -5.11 33.76
N THR A 114 -3.80 -4.64 33.99
CA THR A 114 -2.79 -5.37 34.74
C THR A 114 -3.25 -5.59 36.17
N SER A 115 -3.85 -4.59 36.81
CA SER A 115 -4.44 -4.72 38.16
C SER A 115 -5.61 -5.72 38.19
N LEU A 116 -6.43 -5.77 37.14
CA LEU A 116 -7.52 -6.75 37.01
C LEU A 116 -6.99 -8.17 36.83
N ILE A 117 -5.93 -8.36 36.03
CA ILE A 117 -5.28 -9.65 35.83
C ILE A 117 -4.61 -10.13 37.13
N TYR A 118 -3.91 -9.26 37.84
CA TYR A 118 -3.30 -9.58 39.13
C TYR A 118 -4.34 -9.88 40.22
N ARG A 119 -5.44 -9.12 40.28
CA ARG A 119 -6.58 -9.43 41.16
C ARG A 119 -7.21 -10.79 40.83
N ARG A 120 -7.35 -11.13 39.56
CA ARG A 120 -7.92 -12.41 39.11
C ARG A 120 -6.99 -13.61 39.38
N LYS A 121 -5.67 -13.39 39.45
CA LYS A 121 -4.69 -14.45 39.69
C LYS A 121 -4.45 -14.76 41.18
N GLY A 122 -5.22 -14.15 42.09
CA GLY A 122 -5.22 -14.49 43.52
C GLY A 122 -3.88 -14.35 44.22
N ARG A 123 -2.93 -13.59 43.65
CA ARG A 123 -1.63 -13.33 44.29
C ARG A 123 -1.70 -11.99 45.01
N ASN A 124 -1.92 -12.07 46.31
CA ASN A 124 -1.69 -10.97 47.24
C ASN A 124 -0.18 -10.84 47.43
N THR A 125 0.50 -10.17 46.50
CA THR A 125 1.92 -9.81 46.64
C THR A 125 2.06 -8.31 46.40
N GLN A 126 2.11 -7.61 47.53
CA GLN A 126 3.03 -6.52 47.86
C GLN A 126 3.38 -5.53 46.74
N THR A 127 2.99 -4.29 46.98
CA THR A 127 3.40 -3.03 46.37
C THR A 127 4.65 -3.15 45.48
N ALA A 128 4.45 -3.07 44.17
CA ALA A 128 5.56 -2.88 43.23
C ALA A 128 6.24 -1.53 43.51
N PRO A 129 7.58 -1.45 43.42
CA PRO A 129 8.31 -0.26 43.79
C PRO A 129 7.90 0.92 42.91
N ASN A 130 7.73 2.06 43.57
CA ASN A 130 7.61 3.37 42.94
C ASN A 130 8.97 3.77 42.34
N ARG A 131 9.35 3.14 41.23
CA ARG A 131 10.36 3.58 40.25
C ARG A 131 9.85 3.01 38.93
N LEU A 132 9.46 3.83 37.96
CA LEU A 132 10.40 4.52 37.09
C LEU A 132 9.95 5.96 36.87
N ALA A 133 10.69 6.88 37.48
CA ALA A 133 10.91 8.18 36.88
C ALA A 133 11.48 7.92 35.47
N TRP A 134 10.72 8.27 34.45
CA TRP A 134 11.16 9.13 33.35
C TRP A 134 12.63 8.97 32.90
N ASP A 135 12.98 7.81 32.38
CA ASP A 135 14.08 7.66 31.42
C ASP A 135 13.45 7.25 30.07
N PHE A 136 12.65 8.14 29.48
CA PHE A 136 12.10 7.95 28.13
C PHE A 136 13.08 8.42 27.03
N GLU A 137 14.25 8.91 27.42
CA GLU A 137 15.19 9.56 26.50
C GLU A 137 16.29 8.62 25.96
N GLU A 138 16.44 7.41 26.51
CA GLU A 138 17.37 6.42 25.97
C GLU A 138 16.62 5.26 25.29
N HIS A 139 16.45 5.39 23.96
CA HIS A 139 16.16 4.31 23.00
C HIS A 139 14.76 3.68 23.07
N SER A 140 13.73 4.41 22.62
CA SER A 140 12.48 3.75 22.24
C SER A 140 12.69 2.89 20.98
N THR A 141 12.64 1.57 21.15
CA THR A 141 12.83 0.59 20.08
C THR A 141 11.84 0.75 18.93
N LEU A 142 10.60 1.17 19.21
CA LEU A 142 9.57 1.45 18.20
C LEU A 142 9.89 2.69 17.38
N LEU A 143 10.41 3.74 18.02
CA LEU A 143 10.83 4.94 17.32
C LEU A 143 12.03 4.66 16.42
N ASN A 144 13.02 3.92 16.94
CA ASN A 144 14.17 3.47 16.14
C ASN A 144 13.76 2.59 14.96
N LEU A 145 12.76 1.73 15.15
CA LEU A 145 12.18 0.92 14.06
C LEU A 145 11.53 1.82 13.00
N SER A 146 10.74 2.81 13.41
CA SER A 146 10.13 3.77 12.49
C SER A 146 11.20 4.50 11.67
N ILE A 147 12.23 5.02 12.31
CA ILE A 147 13.37 5.69 11.65
C ILE A 147 14.08 4.74 10.67
N LEU A 148 14.32 3.49 11.06
CA LEU A 148 14.96 2.50 10.19
C LEU A 148 14.15 2.25 8.91
N PHE A 149 12.84 2.07 9.04
CA PHE A 149 11.96 1.83 7.89
C PHE A 149 11.79 3.07 7.01
N SER A 150 11.76 4.26 7.63
CA SER A 150 11.76 5.54 6.91
C SER A 150 13.03 5.69 6.05
N ASN A 151 14.21 5.40 6.62
CA ASN A 151 15.48 5.41 5.89
C ASN A 151 15.53 4.39 4.74
N ALA A 152 14.97 3.19 4.96
CA ALA A 152 14.85 2.18 3.91
C ALA A 152 13.97 2.69 2.76
N ARG A 153 12.83 3.33 3.06
CA ARG A 153 11.94 3.94 2.05
C ARG A 153 12.61 5.05 1.28
N TYR A 154 13.35 5.94 1.93
CA TYR A 154 14.12 6.97 1.21
C TYR A 154 15.11 6.35 0.23
N THR A 155 15.83 5.32 0.64
CA THR A 155 16.78 4.61 -0.23
C THR A 155 16.07 3.96 -1.43
N LEU A 156 14.92 3.34 -1.21
CA LEU A 156 14.12 2.74 -2.30
C LEU A 156 13.57 3.80 -3.25
N ARG A 157 13.11 4.95 -2.73
CA ARG A 157 12.59 6.06 -3.54
C ARG A 157 13.67 6.73 -4.37
N LEU A 158 14.90 6.78 -3.88
CA LEU A 158 16.05 7.26 -4.67
C LEU A 158 16.23 6.42 -5.94
N LEU A 159 16.15 5.10 -5.83
CA LEU A 159 16.21 4.19 -6.98
C LEU A 159 14.88 4.22 -7.77
N GLY A 160 13.77 4.44 -7.09
CA GLY A 160 12.44 4.60 -7.68
C GLY A 160 12.26 5.88 -8.49
N LEU A 161 13.19 6.85 -8.40
CA LEU A 161 13.16 8.05 -9.23
C LEU A 161 13.18 7.69 -10.72
N PHE A 162 13.97 6.68 -11.11
CA PHE A 162 13.98 6.15 -12.47
C PHE A 162 12.61 5.61 -12.90
N ASN A 163 11.89 4.96 -11.97
CA ASN A 163 10.57 4.41 -12.22
C ASN A 163 9.54 5.51 -12.54
N ILE A 164 9.60 6.65 -11.85
CA ILE A 164 8.71 7.80 -12.12
C ILE A 164 8.86 8.28 -13.58
N TRP A 165 10.08 8.31 -14.10
CA TRP A 165 10.34 8.74 -15.48
C TRP A 165 9.89 7.73 -16.53
N THR A 166 9.66 6.46 -16.17
CA THR A 166 9.11 5.47 -17.12
C THR A 166 7.64 5.71 -17.45
N GLU A 167 6.91 6.45 -16.62
CA GLU A 167 5.51 6.79 -16.88
C GLU A 167 5.34 7.96 -17.85
N VAL A 168 6.40 8.76 -18.05
CA VAL A 168 6.39 9.95 -18.90
C VAL A 168 6.03 9.63 -20.37
N PRO A 169 6.62 8.61 -21.03
CA PRO A 169 6.23 8.23 -22.38
C PRO A 169 4.74 7.84 -22.52
N GLY A 170 4.19 7.16 -21.50
CA GLY A 170 2.78 6.73 -21.49
C GLY A 170 1.80 7.90 -21.51
N LEU A 171 2.16 9.02 -20.88
CA LEU A 171 1.36 10.25 -20.90
C LEU A 171 1.26 10.89 -22.28
N PHE A 172 2.30 10.75 -23.11
CA PHE A 172 2.31 11.30 -24.46
C PHE A 172 1.61 10.37 -25.47
N GLN A 173 1.65 9.06 -25.24
CA GLN A 173 1.04 8.04 -26.11
C GLN A 173 -0.46 7.83 -25.85
N SER A 174 -0.95 8.20 -24.67
CA SER A 174 -2.37 8.09 -24.33
C SER A 174 -3.26 8.96 -25.25
N PRO A 175 -4.32 8.40 -25.87
CA PRO A 175 -5.26 9.17 -26.68
C PRO A 175 -5.90 10.28 -25.84
N VAL A 176 -5.86 11.51 -26.36
CA VAL A 176 -6.18 12.73 -25.59
C VAL A 176 -7.68 12.76 -25.23
N ARG A 177 -8.04 12.45 -23.97
CA ARG A 177 -9.43 12.66 -23.48
C ARG A 177 -9.66 14.11 -22.99
N ASP A 178 -8.65 14.75 -22.38
CA ASP A 178 -8.67 16.17 -21.99
C ASP A 178 -7.23 16.75 -21.89
N ARG A 179 -6.98 17.93 -22.45
CA ARG A 179 -5.68 18.63 -22.38
C ARG A 179 -5.37 19.09 -20.95
N LEU A 180 -6.38 19.49 -20.17
CA LEU A 180 -6.18 19.95 -18.80
C LEU A 180 -5.71 18.82 -17.89
N ILE A 181 -6.29 17.63 -18.00
CA ILE A 181 -5.88 16.46 -17.23
C ILE A 181 -4.41 16.12 -17.54
N ARG A 182 -4.02 16.15 -18.82
CA ARG A 182 -2.62 15.94 -19.23
C ARG A 182 -1.66 16.96 -18.62
N CYS A 183 -2.02 18.25 -18.61
CA CYS A 183 -1.21 19.28 -17.97
C CYS A 183 -1.07 19.02 -16.47
N ILE A 184 -2.14 18.59 -15.81
CA ILE A 184 -2.12 18.22 -14.39
C ILE A 184 -1.19 17.03 -14.17
N ASP A 185 -1.29 15.97 -14.97
CA ASP A 185 -0.45 14.78 -14.85
C ASP A 185 1.05 15.10 -15.00
N VAL A 186 1.41 15.92 -15.99
CA VAL A 186 2.80 16.39 -16.18
C VAL A 186 3.27 17.19 -14.98
N ALA A 187 2.42 18.07 -14.45
CA ALA A 187 2.72 18.84 -13.23
C ALA A 187 2.84 17.93 -11.99
N GLN A 188 2.07 16.84 -11.91
CA GLN A 188 2.17 15.85 -10.83
C GLN A 188 3.50 15.10 -10.88
N ILE A 189 3.95 14.67 -12.06
CA ILE A 189 5.28 14.05 -12.23
C ILE A 189 6.39 15.01 -11.85
N PHE A 190 6.27 16.28 -12.25
CA PHE A 190 7.27 17.29 -11.92
C PHE A 190 7.36 17.54 -10.40
N THR A 191 6.20 17.70 -9.74
CA THR A 191 6.14 17.97 -8.30
C THR A 191 6.60 16.78 -7.46
N ILE A 192 6.23 15.55 -7.81
CA ILE A 192 6.72 14.35 -7.13
C ILE A 192 8.24 14.18 -7.34
N THR A 193 8.76 14.48 -8.53
CA THR A 193 10.21 14.42 -8.79
C THR A 193 10.99 15.40 -7.92
N ILE A 194 10.51 16.65 -7.80
CA ILE A 194 11.12 17.65 -6.92
C ILE A 194 11.08 17.18 -5.46
N TYR A 195 9.92 16.69 -5.00
CA TYR A 195 9.77 16.17 -3.65
C TYR A 195 10.81 15.07 -3.37
N GLN A 196 10.87 14.04 -4.21
CA GLN A 196 11.78 12.91 -4.04
C GLN A 196 13.25 13.35 -4.09
N LEU A 197 13.60 14.31 -4.95
CA LEU A 197 14.97 14.82 -5.03
C LEU A 197 15.36 15.55 -3.74
N LEU A 198 14.51 16.47 -3.26
CA LEU A 198 14.78 17.26 -2.06
C LEU A 198 14.82 16.38 -0.80
N GLU A 199 13.89 15.45 -0.67
CA GLU A 199 13.84 14.51 0.46
C GLU A 199 15.10 13.65 0.51
N ASN A 200 15.53 13.12 -0.64
CA ASN A 200 16.74 12.31 -0.72
C ASN A 200 18.02 13.13 -0.45
N ILE A 201 18.10 14.38 -0.93
CA ILE A 201 19.20 15.27 -0.59
C ILE A 201 19.27 15.48 0.92
N GLY A 202 18.13 15.75 1.57
CA GLY A 202 18.05 15.87 3.03
C GLY A 202 18.52 14.62 3.76
N ASN A 203 18.08 13.44 3.30
CA ASN A 203 18.47 12.17 3.90
C ASN A 203 19.97 11.86 3.73
N LEU A 204 20.52 12.04 2.52
CA LEU A 204 21.94 11.80 2.25
C LEU A 204 22.85 12.78 3.01
N ALA A 205 22.40 14.03 3.17
CA ALA A 205 23.10 15.02 3.97
C ALA A 205 23.13 14.64 5.46
N SER A 206 21.98 14.20 5.98
CA SER A 206 21.83 13.78 7.38
C SER A 206 22.70 12.56 7.72
N ASN A 207 22.86 11.64 6.77
CA ASN A 207 23.76 10.48 6.89
C ASN A 207 25.24 10.78 6.58
N ARG A 208 25.61 12.06 6.38
CA ARG A 208 26.96 12.52 6.04
C ARG A 208 27.53 11.95 4.74
N VAL A 209 26.68 11.41 3.86
CA VAL A 209 27.07 10.89 2.55
C VAL A 209 27.34 12.03 1.58
N LEU A 210 26.50 13.08 1.60
CA LEU A 210 26.80 14.32 0.87
C LEU A 210 27.65 15.25 1.73
N SER A 211 28.80 15.68 1.20
CA SER A 211 29.60 16.71 1.85
C SER A 211 28.88 18.06 1.83
N SER A 212 29.06 18.86 2.88
CA SER A 212 28.54 20.23 2.99
C SER A 212 28.98 21.15 1.84
N ARG A 213 30.03 20.77 1.11
CA ARG A 213 30.51 21.47 -0.09
C ARG A 213 29.58 21.32 -1.28
N VAL A 214 28.86 20.20 -1.42
CA VAL A 214 27.93 19.93 -2.54
C VAL A 214 26.59 20.63 -2.33
N ILE A 215 26.10 20.67 -1.09
CA ILE A 215 24.81 21.29 -0.74
C ILE A 215 24.96 22.81 -0.56
N GLY A 216 26.18 23.29 -0.37
CA GLY A 216 26.48 24.67 -0.07
C GLY A 216 26.28 24.97 1.40
N SER A 217 27.28 25.58 2.03
CA SER A 217 27.32 25.87 3.48
C SER A 217 26.17 26.77 3.99
N LYS A 218 25.34 27.33 3.09
CA LYS A 218 24.22 28.24 3.42
C LYS A 218 22.85 27.56 3.42
N VAL A 219 22.74 26.31 2.94
CA VAL A 219 21.46 25.61 2.88
C VAL A 219 21.17 24.96 4.23
N LYS A 220 20.09 25.41 4.89
CA LYS A 220 19.58 24.79 6.12
C LYS A 220 18.75 23.56 5.74
N MET A 221 19.06 22.40 6.32
CA MET A 221 18.35 21.14 6.03
C MET A 221 16.86 21.22 6.32
N GLU A 222 16.48 21.92 7.40
CA GLU A 222 15.08 22.22 7.72
C GLU A 222 14.33 22.87 6.55
N ARG A 223 14.97 23.79 5.82
CA ARG A 223 14.35 24.41 4.63
C ARG A 223 14.18 23.41 3.49
N VAL A 224 15.12 22.48 3.31
CA VAL A 224 15.02 21.44 2.28
C VAL A 224 13.79 20.58 2.52
N TYR A 225 13.56 20.16 3.77
CA TYR A 225 12.37 19.39 4.15
C TYR A 225 11.07 20.20 4.06
N ILE A 226 11.08 21.49 4.40
CA ILE A 226 9.89 22.35 4.20
C ILE A 226 9.55 22.49 2.71
N TRP A 227 10.55 22.68 1.85
CA TRP A 227 10.33 22.77 0.41
C TRP A 227 9.92 21.43 -0.21
N SER A 228 10.44 20.30 0.29
CA SER A 228 9.97 18.97 -0.13
C SER A 228 8.50 18.77 0.26
N ALA A 229 8.10 19.11 1.48
CA ALA A 229 6.72 19.06 1.93
C ALA A 229 5.78 19.94 1.09
N ARG A 230 6.23 21.12 0.65
CA ARG A 230 5.48 22.00 -0.27
C ARG A 230 5.30 21.38 -1.65
N ALA A 231 6.34 20.76 -2.20
CA ALA A 231 6.26 20.07 -3.47
C ALA A 231 5.28 18.89 -3.40
N LEU A 232 5.33 18.13 -2.31
CA LEU A 232 4.40 17.03 -2.05
C LEU A 232 2.96 17.53 -1.84
N PHE A 233 2.76 18.63 -1.12
CA PHE A 233 1.45 19.27 -1.00
C PHE A 233 0.88 19.65 -2.37
N LEU A 234 1.69 20.29 -3.21
CA LEU A 234 1.25 20.69 -4.56
C LEU A 234 0.87 19.46 -5.40
N HIS A 235 1.58 18.34 -5.27
CA HIS A 235 1.22 17.08 -5.92
C HIS A 235 -0.20 16.61 -5.54
N PHE A 236 -0.53 16.60 -4.24
CA PHE A 236 -1.87 16.20 -3.78
C PHE A 236 -2.96 17.23 -4.12
N ALA A 237 -2.63 18.53 -4.11
CA ALA A 237 -3.55 19.56 -4.57
C ALA A 237 -3.91 19.37 -6.05
N LEU A 238 -2.92 19.04 -6.89
CA LEU A 238 -3.11 18.70 -8.29
C LEU A 238 -3.95 17.43 -8.46
N GLU A 239 -3.77 16.40 -7.62
CA GLU A 239 -4.61 15.19 -7.64
C GLU A 239 -6.07 15.49 -7.33
N ILE A 240 -6.34 16.35 -6.33
CA ILE A 240 -7.71 16.80 -6.03
C ILE A 240 -8.30 17.56 -7.22
N MET A 241 -7.53 18.46 -7.85
CA MET A 241 -7.98 19.17 -9.05
C MET A 241 -8.31 18.22 -10.21
N LYS A 242 -7.47 17.19 -10.42
CA LYS A 242 -7.70 16.14 -11.41
C LYS A 242 -9.00 15.38 -11.12
N LEU A 243 -9.20 14.95 -9.88
CA LEU A 243 -10.42 14.24 -9.44
C LEU A 243 -11.68 15.09 -9.62
N ILE A 244 -11.62 16.39 -9.35
CA ILE A 244 -12.73 17.33 -9.59
C ILE A 244 -13.03 17.40 -11.09
N ARG A 245 -11.99 17.51 -11.93
CA ARG A 245 -12.15 17.58 -13.38
C ARG A 245 -12.73 16.28 -13.96
N GLU A 246 -12.25 15.13 -13.51
CA GLU A 246 -12.79 13.82 -13.87
C GLU A 246 -14.29 13.73 -13.50
N ALA A 247 -14.66 14.17 -12.30
CA ALA A 247 -16.07 14.21 -11.87
C ALA A 247 -16.92 15.18 -12.69
N GLN A 248 -16.39 16.33 -13.09
CA GLN A 248 -17.08 17.28 -13.99
C GLN A 248 -17.35 16.67 -15.36
N ILE A 249 -16.35 16.03 -15.96
CA ILE A 249 -16.50 15.37 -17.27
C ILE A 249 -17.55 14.25 -17.18
N ALA A 250 -17.52 13.45 -16.13
CA ALA A 250 -18.52 12.40 -15.90
C ALA A 250 -19.94 12.97 -15.77
N ARG A 251 -20.11 14.09 -15.03
CA ARG A 251 -21.42 14.77 -14.90
C ARG A 251 -21.94 15.34 -16.22
N LEU A 252 -21.07 15.98 -17.01
CA LEU A 252 -21.43 16.55 -18.31
C LEU A 252 -21.81 15.47 -19.31
N ALA A 253 -21.09 14.34 -19.32
CA ALA A 253 -21.41 13.21 -20.16
C ALA A 253 -22.79 12.62 -19.79
N ARG A 254 -23.14 12.53 -18.49
CA ARG A 254 -24.48 12.10 -18.03
C ARG A 254 -25.61 13.03 -18.50
N ALA A 255 -25.36 14.33 -18.54
CA ALA A 255 -26.35 15.31 -18.97
C ALA A 255 -26.56 15.34 -20.48
N GLY A 256 -25.58 14.87 -21.27
CA GLY A 256 -25.59 14.91 -22.73
C GLY A 256 -25.95 13.59 -23.43
N SER A 257 -25.95 12.44 -22.74
CA SER A 257 -26.02 11.14 -23.41
C SER A 257 -27.40 10.49 -23.36
N LYS A 258 -28.01 10.36 -24.55
CA LYS A 258 -28.99 9.32 -24.91
C LYS A 258 -28.37 8.24 -25.83
N GLU A 259 -27.06 8.32 -26.17
CA GLU A 259 -26.47 7.44 -27.20
C GLU A 259 -24.94 7.20 -27.16
N GLU A 260 -24.14 7.91 -26.35
CA GLU A 260 -22.72 7.59 -26.10
C GLU A 260 -22.53 6.98 -24.70
N ASP A 261 -22.82 5.69 -24.58
CA ASP A 261 -22.93 4.98 -23.28
C ASP A 261 -21.68 4.17 -22.90
N LEU A 262 -20.65 4.15 -23.74
CA LEU A 262 -19.47 3.28 -23.54
C LEU A 262 -18.49 3.78 -22.46
N THR A 263 -18.46 5.08 -22.17
CA THR A 263 -17.56 5.66 -21.14
C THR A 263 -18.25 5.93 -19.81
N LEU A 264 -19.59 5.92 -19.79
CA LEU A 264 -20.43 6.34 -18.66
C LEU A 264 -20.94 5.18 -17.82
N ALA A 265 -21.27 4.04 -18.45
CA ALA A 265 -21.62 2.81 -17.73
C ALA A 265 -20.47 2.30 -16.83
N GLN A 266 -19.23 2.73 -17.10
CA GLN A 266 -18.07 2.44 -16.26
C GLN A 266 -18.04 3.24 -14.95
N PHE A 267 -18.65 4.43 -14.88
CA PHE A 267 -18.69 5.27 -13.67
C PHE A 267 -19.82 4.89 -12.70
N ASP A 268 -20.86 4.19 -13.18
CA ASP A 268 -21.97 3.67 -12.36
C ASP A 268 -21.73 2.24 -11.84
N GLY A 269 -20.68 1.57 -12.30
CA GLY A 269 -20.19 0.36 -11.64
C GLY A 269 -19.55 0.75 -10.30
N ASP A 270 -20.06 0.23 -9.20
CA ASP A 270 -19.63 0.48 -7.81
C ASP A 270 -18.11 0.61 -7.61
N ALA A 271 -17.30 -0.05 -8.43
CA ALA A 271 -15.84 -0.02 -8.40
C ALA A 271 -15.23 1.37 -8.71
N LEU A 272 -15.71 2.07 -9.74
CA LEU A 272 -15.05 3.30 -10.21
C LEU A 272 -15.39 4.49 -9.30
N GLY A 273 -16.62 4.53 -8.77
CA GLY A 273 -17.01 5.45 -7.70
C GLY A 273 -16.25 5.19 -6.40
N GLN A 274 -16.06 3.92 -6.02
CA GLN A 274 -15.24 3.57 -4.85
C GLN A 274 -13.78 4.01 -5.02
N ASP A 275 -13.18 3.80 -6.20
CA ASP A 275 -11.79 4.20 -6.44
C ASP A 275 -11.62 5.72 -6.44
N TRP A 276 -12.59 6.48 -6.96
CA TRP A 276 -12.60 7.93 -6.85
C TRP A 276 -12.64 8.40 -5.39
N VAL A 277 -13.50 7.79 -4.55
CA VAL A 277 -13.60 8.12 -3.12
C VAL A 277 -12.29 7.78 -2.39
N LYS A 278 -11.67 6.63 -2.68
CA LYS A 278 -10.38 6.24 -2.08
C LYS A 278 -9.28 7.24 -2.43
N ARG A 279 -9.18 7.63 -3.71
CA ARG A 279 -8.18 8.62 -4.19
C ARG A 279 -8.41 9.99 -3.54
N LEU A 280 -9.67 10.43 -3.44
CA LEU A 280 -10.00 11.68 -2.77
C LEU A 280 -9.65 11.64 -1.27
N TRP A 281 -9.98 10.55 -0.58
CA TRP A 281 -9.65 10.34 0.82
C TRP A 281 -8.15 10.44 1.08
N ALA A 282 -7.37 9.62 0.37
CA ALA A 282 -5.92 9.59 0.50
C ALA A 282 -5.32 10.97 0.22
N SER A 283 -5.71 11.60 -0.89
CA SER A 283 -5.19 12.92 -1.30
C SER A 283 -5.55 14.03 -0.32
N SER A 284 -6.72 13.95 0.31
CA SER A 284 -7.16 14.96 1.29
C SER A 284 -6.34 14.85 2.58
N ILE A 285 -6.16 13.64 3.12
CA ILE A 285 -5.37 13.43 4.34
C ILE A 285 -3.91 13.79 4.09
N TRP A 286 -3.33 13.27 3.01
CA TRP A 286 -1.95 13.61 2.64
C TRP A 286 -1.78 15.10 2.38
N GLY A 287 -2.72 15.74 1.68
CA GLY A 287 -2.70 17.18 1.42
C GLY A 287 -2.71 18.00 2.72
N LEU A 288 -3.58 17.68 3.67
CA LEU A 288 -3.63 18.38 4.97
C LEU A 288 -2.34 18.16 5.77
N LEU A 289 -1.80 16.94 5.76
CA LEU A 289 -0.58 16.61 6.47
C LEU A 289 0.64 17.33 5.87
N CYS A 290 0.76 17.36 4.54
CA CYS A 290 1.81 18.08 3.83
C CYS A 290 1.69 19.59 4.01
N LEU A 291 0.47 20.11 4.01
CA LEU A 291 0.21 21.52 4.30
C LEU A 291 0.71 21.87 5.70
N TYR A 292 0.43 21.03 6.70
CA TYR A 292 0.96 21.20 8.05
C TYR A 292 2.51 21.20 8.06
N TRP A 293 3.15 20.20 7.46
CA TRP A 293 4.62 20.12 7.38
C TRP A 293 5.24 21.32 6.64
N SER A 294 4.50 21.95 5.72
CA SER A 294 4.97 23.11 4.96
C SER A 294 5.11 24.41 5.76
N TYR A 295 4.46 24.49 6.93
CA TYR A 295 4.52 25.66 7.82
C TYR A 295 5.74 25.66 8.75
N GLY A 296 6.45 24.53 8.88
CA GLY A 296 7.66 24.43 9.71
C GLY A 296 7.43 24.59 11.22
N GLN A 297 6.19 24.68 11.68
CA GLN A 297 5.85 24.72 13.10
C GLN A 297 5.46 23.33 13.59
N ALA A 298 6.27 22.77 14.48
CA ALA A 298 5.95 21.54 15.20
C ALA A 298 4.88 21.85 16.25
N VAL A 299 3.60 21.81 15.87
CA VAL A 299 2.51 21.67 16.85
C VAL A 299 2.61 20.25 17.42
N PRO A 300 2.88 20.07 18.74
CA PRO A 300 3.20 18.76 19.32
C PRO A 300 2.12 17.70 19.05
N LEU A 301 0.85 18.09 19.09
CA LEU A 301 -0.28 17.18 18.89
C LEU A 301 -0.26 16.52 17.50
N VAL A 302 0.19 17.22 16.47
CA VAL A 302 0.24 16.70 15.10
C VAL A 302 1.46 15.82 14.90
N GLU A 303 2.58 16.11 15.57
CA GLU A 303 3.77 15.24 15.55
C GLU A 303 3.45 13.87 16.16
N GLU A 304 2.81 13.86 17.33
CA GLU A 304 2.38 12.63 18.02
C GLU A 304 1.36 11.79 17.22
N THR A 305 0.52 12.45 16.42
CA THR A 305 -0.57 11.80 15.66
C THR A 305 -0.25 11.58 14.17
N SER A 306 0.83 12.15 13.66
CA SER A 306 1.23 12.12 12.24
C SER A 306 1.36 10.69 11.69
N GLY A 307 1.94 9.77 12.48
CA GLY A 307 2.02 8.36 12.10
C GLY A 307 0.64 7.71 11.92
N GLY A 308 -0.33 8.04 12.78
CA GLY A 308 -1.71 7.56 12.65
C GLY A 308 -2.40 8.11 11.40
N PHE A 309 -2.26 9.42 11.14
CA PHE A 309 -2.81 10.04 9.92
C PHE A 309 -2.16 9.50 8.64
N SER A 310 -0.85 9.28 8.65
CA SER A 310 -0.13 8.70 7.51
C SER A 310 -0.62 7.28 7.21
N PHE A 311 -0.84 6.46 8.25
CA PHE A 311 -1.44 5.14 8.06
C PHE A 311 -2.88 5.21 7.55
N LEU A 312 -3.70 6.16 8.04
CA LEU A 312 -5.08 6.35 7.57
C LEU A 312 -5.14 6.80 6.11
N ALA A 313 -4.17 7.60 5.66
CA ALA A 313 -4.06 8.00 4.27
C ALA A 313 -3.76 6.79 3.36
N ASP A 314 -2.88 5.89 3.80
CA ASP A 314 -2.45 4.71 3.05
C ASP A 314 -3.31 3.45 3.31
N PHE A 315 -4.34 3.56 4.16
CA PHE A 315 -5.14 2.42 4.61
C PHE A 315 -5.76 1.64 3.44
N PHE A 316 -6.36 2.36 2.48
CA PHE A 316 -6.99 1.72 1.33
C PHE A 316 -5.96 1.07 0.40
N MET A 317 -4.79 1.68 0.22
CA MET A 317 -3.69 1.10 -0.55
C MET A 317 -3.22 -0.22 0.08
N PHE A 318 -3.00 -0.23 1.39
CA PHE A 318 -2.63 -1.45 2.12
C PHE A 318 -3.71 -2.53 2.03
N ARG A 319 -4.97 -2.15 2.24
CA ARG A 319 -6.10 -3.09 2.16
C ARG A 319 -6.20 -3.71 0.77
N ASP A 320 -6.12 -2.89 -0.29
CA ASP A 320 -6.29 -3.34 -1.66
C ASP A 320 -5.09 -4.21 -2.09
N ALA A 321 -3.86 -3.84 -1.71
CA ALA A 321 -2.67 -4.69 -1.90
C ALA A 321 -2.81 -6.04 -1.18
N TRP A 322 -3.29 -6.03 0.07
CA TRP A 322 -3.52 -7.26 0.83
C TRP A 322 -4.60 -8.15 0.20
N VAL A 323 -5.68 -7.57 -0.32
CA VAL A 323 -6.75 -8.31 -1.00
C VAL A 323 -6.24 -8.94 -2.30
N GLN A 324 -5.42 -8.23 -3.08
CA GLN A 324 -4.84 -8.77 -4.33
C GLN A 324 -4.02 -10.06 -4.10
N THR A 325 -3.39 -10.23 -2.93
CA THR A 325 -2.70 -11.50 -2.60
C THR A 325 -3.62 -12.73 -2.61
N ARG A 326 -4.94 -12.55 -2.45
CA ARG A 326 -5.89 -13.67 -2.49
C ARG A 326 -6.05 -14.23 -3.90
N GLN A 327 -6.03 -13.39 -4.92
CA GLN A 327 -6.31 -13.78 -6.31
C GLN A 327 -5.22 -14.71 -6.87
N TYR A 328 -3.97 -14.54 -6.46
CA TYR A 328 -2.83 -15.41 -6.81
C TYR A 328 -2.80 -16.77 -6.06
N ASN A 329 -3.85 -17.13 -5.32
CA ASN A 329 -3.98 -18.47 -4.73
C ASN A 329 -4.92 -19.40 -5.54
N LEU A 330 -5.57 -18.88 -6.59
CA LEU A 330 -6.51 -19.61 -7.44
C LEU A 330 -5.95 -19.93 -8.85
N MET A 331 -4.71 -19.52 -9.14
CA MET A 331 -3.91 -19.94 -10.29
C MET A 331 -2.78 -20.84 -9.81
#